data_AF-A0A8R2H6S2-F1
#
_entry.id   AF-A0A8R2H6S2-F1
#
_cell.length_a   1.000
_cell.length_b   1.000
_cell.length_c   1.000
_cell.angle_alpha   90.00
_cell.angle_beta   90.00
_cell.angle_gamma   90.00
#
_symmetry.space_group_name_H-M   'P 1'
#
loop_
_entity.id
_entity.type
_entity.pdbx_description
1 polymer ?
#
loop_
_entity_poly.entity_id
_entity_poly.type
_entity_poly.pdbx_seq_one_letter_code
_entity_poly.pdbx_strand_id
1 'polypeptide(L)'
;MTKVMEKIINLRLIWFLEKNEILSKEQSGFRHARSTMDNLIIIKTEIENAFKHKQILSMISLDITKAYDSVWRHRILTILSKILTSGNMLKYISNFLKERQFQVKVSNTLSNTFYQETVFHKDLLWQLHYFS
;
A
#
# COMPACT_ATOMS: atom_id res chain seq x y z
N MET A 1 13.02 -17.01 -3.76
CA MET A 1 13.13 -16.58 -2.35
C MET A 1 12.61 -15.17 -2.08
N THR A 2 12.20 -14.38 -3.07
CA THR A 2 11.79 -12.96 -2.87
C THR A 2 10.46 -12.82 -2.13
N LYS A 3 9.44 -13.61 -2.49
CA LYS A 3 8.08 -13.49 -1.93
C LYS A 3 7.97 -13.77 -0.43
N VAL A 4 8.78 -14.69 0.11
CA VAL A 4 8.78 -15.00 1.55
C VAL A 4 9.35 -13.83 2.33
N MET A 5 10.48 -13.27 1.86
CA MET A 5 11.07 -12.09 2.50
C MET A 5 10.12 -10.88 2.41
N GLU A 6 9.50 -10.65 1.26
CA GLU A 6 8.47 -9.62 1.10
C GLU A 6 7.36 -9.80 2.14
N LYS A 7 6.81 -11.01 2.30
CA LYS A 7 5.77 -11.29 3.29
C LYS A 7 6.24 -11.02 4.73
N ILE A 8 7.46 -11.41 5.09
CA ILE A 8 8.03 -11.17 6.44
C ILE A 8 8.18 -9.67 6.70
N ILE A 9 8.74 -8.93 5.74
CA ILE A 9 8.91 -7.48 5.84
C ILE A 9 7.55 -6.80 5.95
N ASN A 10 6.58 -7.23 5.15
CA ASN A 10 5.22 -6.70 5.16
C ASN A 10 4.57 -6.87 6.54
N LEU A 11 4.58 -8.07 7.10
CA LEU A 11 4.00 -8.36 8.41
C LEU A 11 4.62 -7.50 9.51
N ARG A 12 5.95 -7.33 9.50
CA ARG A 12 6.65 -6.48 10.47
C ARG A 12 6.33 -5.00 10.30
N LEU A 13 6.19 -4.53 9.06
CA LEU A 13 5.82 -3.17 8.75
C LEU A 13 4.40 -2.86 9.24
N ILE A 14 3.41 -3.70 8.91
CA ILE A 14 2.02 -3.54 9.41
C ILE A 14 2.03 -3.45 10.93
N TRP A 15 2.66 -4.43 11.60
CA TRP A 15 2.69 -4.47 13.05
C TRP A 15 3.26 -3.17 13.64
N PHE A 16 4.32 -2.63 13.04
CA PHE A 16 4.91 -1.37 13.48
C PHE A 16 3.95 -0.19 13.27
N LEU A 17 3.32 -0.09 12.09
CA LEU A 17 2.40 1.00 11.77
C LEU A 17 1.14 0.98 12.65
N GLU A 18 0.59 -0.20 12.91
CA GLU A 18 -0.56 -0.42 13.80
C GLU A 18 -0.21 -0.08 15.25
N LYS A 19 0.92 -0.61 15.75
CA LYS A 19 1.35 -0.41 17.14
C LYS A 19 1.58 1.08 17.47
N ASN A 20 2.04 1.86 16.50
CA ASN A 20 2.29 3.29 16.67
C ASN A 20 1.11 4.17 16.20
N GLU A 21 -0.05 3.57 15.93
CA GLU A 21 -1.28 4.28 15.47
C GLU A 21 -1.07 5.21 14.28
N ILE A 22 -0.17 4.81 13.37
CA ILE A 22 0.21 5.64 12.22
C ILE A 22 -0.87 5.58 11.13
N LEU A 23 -1.58 4.46 11.01
CA LEU A 23 -2.67 4.29 10.05
C LEU A 23 -3.97 4.92 10.58
N SER A 24 -4.65 5.70 9.73
CA SER A 24 -5.95 6.31 10.05
C SER A 24 -6.97 5.24 10.47
N LYS A 25 -7.84 5.58 11.43
CA LYS A 25 -8.89 4.67 11.92
C LYS A 25 -10.02 4.46 10.91
N GLU A 26 -10.08 5.27 9.87
CA GLU A 26 -11.06 5.23 8.79
C GLU A 26 -10.57 4.39 7.60
N GLN A 27 -9.26 4.07 7.55
CA GLN A 27 -8.71 3.17 6.55
C GLN A 27 -9.08 1.72 6.88
N SER A 28 -9.93 1.09 6.06
CA SER A 28 -10.31 -0.33 6.19
C SER A 28 -9.63 -1.24 5.18
N GLY A 29 -9.15 -0.69 4.05
CA GLY A 29 -8.46 -1.46 3.02
C GLY A 29 -7.13 -2.04 3.51
N PHE A 30 -6.88 -3.32 3.18
CA PHE A 30 -5.59 -4.01 3.40
C PHE A 30 -5.11 -4.05 4.86
N ARG A 31 -6.03 -3.92 5.82
CA ARG A 31 -5.74 -4.04 7.25
C ARG A 31 -6.31 -5.33 7.81
N HIS A 32 -5.61 -5.90 8.77
CA HIS A 32 -6.07 -7.10 9.44
C HIS A 32 -7.36 -6.82 10.21
N ALA A 33 -8.30 -7.77 10.19
CA ALA A 33 -9.59 -7.69 10.87
C ALA A 33 -10.47 -6.48 10.45
N ARG A 34 -10.26 -5.94 9.25
CA ARG A 34 -11.12 -4.91 8.65
C ARG A 34 -11.58 -5.35 7.28
N SER A 35 -12.79 -4.93 6.92
CA SER A 35 -13.48 -5.35 5.71
C SER A 35 -14.16 -4.17 5.03
N THR A 36 -14.59 -4.38 3.79
CA THR A 36 -15.44 -3.42 3.09
C THR A 36 -16.80 -3.24 3.77
N MET A 37 -17.26 -4.22 4.55
CA MET A 37 -18.51 -4.11 5.32
C MET A 37 -18.44 -3.03 6.38
N ASP A 38 -17.27 -2.83 7.01
CA ASP A 38 -17.09 -1.77 8.01
C ASP A 38 -17.36 -0.39 7.39
N ASN A 39 -16.82 -0.15 6.20
CA ASN A 39 -17.06 1.09 5.46
C ASN A 39 -18.53 1.25 5.04
N LEU A 40 -19.18 0.16 4.62
CA LEU A 40 -20.61 0.19 4.26
C LEU A 40 -21.50 0.51 5.46
N ILE A 41 -21.17 -0.03 6.64
CA ILE A 41 -21.88 0.25 7.88
C ILE A 41 -21.73 1.73 8.25
N ILE A 42 -20.52 2.29 8.14
CA ILE A 42 -20.28 3.72 8.39
C ILE A 42 -21.12 4.58 7.45
N ILE A 43 -21.04 4.33 6.13
CA ILE A 43 -21.81 5.10 5.12
C ILE A 43 -23.31 4.99 5.39
N LYS A 44 -23.82 3.79 5.68
CA LYS A 44 -25.22 3.57 6.01
C LYS A 44 -25.65 4.36 7.24
N THR A 45 -24.82 4.36 8.29
CA THR A 45 -25.09 5.07 9.54
C THR A 45 -25.16 6.58 9.30
N GLU A 46 -24.26 7.13 8.48
CA GLU A 46 -24.29 8.56 8.12
C GLU A 46 -25.56 8.92 7.32
N ILE A 47 -26.00 8.05 6.39
CA ILE A 47 -27.25 8.24 5.65
C ILE A 47 -28.46 8.25 6.59
N GLU A 48 -28.54 7.26 7.50
CA GLU A 48 -29.64 7.16 8.47
C GLU A 48 -29.67 8.36 9.43
N ASN A 49 -28.50 8.83 9.87
CA ASN A 49 -28.37 10.01 10.72
C ASN A 49 -28.81 11.29 9.99
N ALA A 50 -28.37 11.52 8.76
CA ALA A 50 -28.79 12.68 7.99
C ALA A 50 -30.31 12.70 7.74
N PHE A 51 -30.88 11.53 7.42
CA PHE A 51 -32.32 11.38 7.26
C PHE A 51 -33.09 11.72 8.55
N LYS A 52 -32.64 11.19 9.69
CA LYS A 52 -33.25 11.45 11.01
C LYS A 52 -33.24 12.93 11.38
N HIS A 53 -32.18 13.65 11.03
CA HIS A 53 -32.02 15.07 11.36
C HIS A 53 -32.51 16.01 10.25
N LYS A 54 -33.15 15.48 9.19
CA LYS A 54 -33.62 16.25 8.02
C LYS A 54 -32.50 17.08 7.36
N GLN A 55 -31.28 16.53 7.33
CA GLN A 55 -30.11 17.16 6.73
C GLN A 55 -29.87 16.64 5.31
N ILE A 56 -29.24 17.47 4.49
CA ILE A 56 -28.76 17.06 3.16
C ILE A 56 -27.38 16.42 3.33
N LEU A 57 -27.22 15.19 2.89
CA LEU A 57 -25.93 14.49 2.82
C LEU A 57 -25.46 14.43 1.37
N SER A 58 -24.16 14.63 1.15
CA SER A 58 -23.52 14.47 -0.15
C SER A 58 -22.26 13.61 0.01
N MET A 59 -22.02 12.73 -0.96
CA MET A 59 -20.87 11.82 -0.95
C MET A 59 -20.03 12.04 -2.21
N ILE A 60 -18.73 12.17 -2.04
CA ILE A 60 -17.75 12.20 -3.14
C ILE A 60 -17.02 10.86 -3.14
N SER A 61 -17.09 10.15 -4.26
CA SER A 61 -16.35 8.90 -4.48
C SER A 61 -15.24 9.15 -5.48
N LEU A 62 -14.00 8.79 -5.11
CA LEU A 62 -12.81 8.94 -5.93
C LEU A 62 -12.25 7.55 -6.28
N ASP A 63 -11.97 7.34 -7.56
CA ASP A 63 -11.28 6.15 -8.04
C ASP A 63 -10.02 6.55 -8.82
N ILE A 64 -8.87 6.01 -8.42
CA ILE A 64 -7.56 6.37 -8.98
C ILE A 64 -7.19 5.35 -10.04
N THR A 65 -7.14 5.80 -11.30
CA THR A 65 -6.69 4.96 -12.42
C THR A 65 -5.25 4.49 -12.22
N LYS A 66 -5.03 3.18 -12.34
CA LYS A 66 -3.71 2.54 -12.18
C LYS A 66 -2.98 3.02 -10.92
N ALA A 67 -3.66 3.07 -9.78
CA ALA A 67 -3.11 3.58 -8.53
C ALA A 67 -1.69 3.08 -8.22
N TYR A 68 -1.40 1.80 -8.48
CA TYR A 68 -0.06 1.20 -8.34
C TYR A 68 1.02 1.88 -9.20
N ASP A 69 0.72 2.14 -10.47
CA ASP A 69 1.67 2.65 -11.45
C ASP A 69 1.90 4.16 -11.26
N SER A 70 0.89 4.83 -10.73
CA SER A 70 0.86 6.28 -10.53
C SER A 70 1.58 6.75 -9.26
N VAL A 71 2.11 5.84 -8.43
CA VAL A 71 2.68 6.24 -7.14
C VAL A 71 4.05 6.88 -7.26
N TRP A 72 4.22 8.06 -6.62
CA TRP A 72 5.51 8.72 -6.55
C TRP A 72 6.42 8.05 -5.52
N ARG A 73 7.26 7.13 -6.00
CA ARG A 73 8.20 6.32 -5.18
C ARG A 73 9.07 7.15 -4.24
N HIS A 74 9.57 8.31 -4.70
CA HIS A 74 10.37 9.20 -3.87
C HIS A 74 9.60 9.72 -2.65
N ARG A 75 8.31 10.05 -2.84
CA ARG A 75 7.44 10.52 -1.75
C ARG A 75 7.21 9.42 -0.72
N ILE A 76 6.95 8.19 -1.15
CA ILE A 76 6.87 7.03 -0.23
C ILE A 76 8.13 6.92 0.62
N LEU A 77 9.30 6.91 -0.02
CA LEU A 77 10.57 6.74 0.70
C LEU A 77 10.84 7.87 1.68
N THR A 78 10.46 9.10 1.34
CA THR A 78 10.57 10.26 2.24
C THR A 78 9.68 10.12 3.47
N ILE A 79 8.47 9.56 3.30
CA ILE A 79 7.56 9.36 4.44
C ILE A 79 8.04 8.20 5.31
N LEU A 80 8.45 7.10 4.68
CA LEU A 80 9.01 5.95 5.38
C LEU A 80 10.30 6.26 6.13
N SER A 81 11.16 7.14 5.59
CA SER A 81 12.37 7.54 6.30
C SER A 81 12.05 8.35 7.55
N LYS A 82 10.98 9.17 7.54
CA LYS A 82 10.52 9.88 8.74
C LYS A 82 9.93 8.93 9.78
N ILE A 83 9.18 7.92 9.35
CA ILE A 83 8.50 6.96 10.23
C ILE A 83 9.47 5.94 10.83
N LEU A 84 10.30 5.32 9.99
CA LEU A 84 11.21 4.25 10.41
C LEU A 84 12.57 4.79 10.87
N THR A 85 12.89 6.06 10.59
CA THR A 85 14.18 6.75 10.81
C THR A 85 15.36 6.15 10.04
N SER A 86 15.71 4.88 10.29
CA SER A 86 16.83 4.17 9.64
C SER A 86 16.71 2.65 9.82
N GLY A 87 17.59 1.88 9.17
CA GLY A 87 17.74 0.44 9.42
C GLY A 87 17.43 -0.47 8.24
N ASN A 88 17.53 -1.79 8.48
CA ASN A 88 17.49 -2.82 7.44
C ASN A 88 16.13 -2.88 6.72
N MET A 89 15.03 -2.59 7.41
CA MET A 89 13.70 -2.55 6.80
C MET A 89 13.58 -1.42 5.78
N LEU A 90 13.96 -0.19 6.15
CA LEU A 90 13.95 0.95 5.24
C LEU A 90 14.88 0.71 4.04
N LYS A 91 16.08 0.16 4.28
CA LYS A 91 17.02 -0.21 3.21
C LYS A 91 16.44 -1.26 2.26
N TYR A 92 15.78 -2.28 2.80
CA TYR A 92 15.12 -3.30 2.01
C TYR A 92 13.99 -2.70 1.14
N ILE A 93 13.09 -1.92 1.75
CA ILE A 93 11.99 -1.27 1.02
C ILE A 93 12.52 -0.30 -0.04
N SER A 94 13.58 0.45 0.28
CA SER A 94 14.25 1.35 -0.68
C SER A 94 14.79 0.60 -1.88
N ASN A 95 15.43 -0.54 -1.67
CA ASN A 95 15.91 -1.38 -2.77
C ASN A 95 14.76 -2.08 -3.51
N PHE A 96 13.69 -2.43 -2.81
CA PHE A 96 12.49 -3.02 -3.40
C PHE A 96 11.78 -2.04 -4.36
N LEU A 97 11.75 -0.75 -4.03
CA LEU A 97 11.09 0.29 -4.83
C LEU A 97 11.94 0.84 -5.97
N LYS A 98 13.24 0.56 -6.02
CA LYS A 98 14.10 0.94 -7.15
C LYS A 98 13.74 0.17 -8.41
N GLU A 99 14.04 0.76 -9.55
CA GLU A 99 13.94 0.09 -10.86
C GLU A 99 14.76 -1.20 -10.83
N ARG A 100 14.13 -2.29 -11.27
CA ARG A 100 14.79 -3.59 -11.37
C ARG A 100 14.93 -3.98 -12.82
N GLN A 101 16.04 -4.65 -13.08
CA GLN A 101 16.31 -5.29 -14.34
C GLN A 101 16.13 -6.80 -14.19
N PHE A 102 15.67 -7.46 -15.24
CA PHE A 102 15.57 -8.91 -15.28
C PHE A 102 16.06 -9.45 -16.63
N GLN A 103 16.46 -10.72 -16.62
CA GLN A 103 16.83 -11.50 -17.79
C GLN A 103 16.17 -12.87 -17.69
N VAL A 104 15.83 -13.45 -18.84
CA VAL A 104 15.29 -14.81 -18.92
C VAL A 104 16.40 -15.72 -19.42
N LYS A 105 16.66 -16.81 -18.69
CA LYS A 105 17.63 -17.84 -19.10
C LYS A 105 16.88 -19.07 -19.62
N VAL A 106 17.15 -19.46 -20.85
CA VAL A 106 16.66 -20.71 -21.45
C VAL A 106 17.86 -21.54 -21.88
N SER A 107 18.02 -22.72 -21.27
CA SER A 107 19.21 -23.57 -21.43
C SER A 107 20.50 -22.79 -21.13
N ASN A 108 21.37 -22.60 -22.12
CA ASN A 108 22.63 -21.85 -22.00
C ASN A 108 22.58 -20.42 -22.58
N THR A 109 21.40 -19.95 -22.98
CA THR A 109 21.24 -18.62 -23.57
C THR A 109 20.51 -17.69 -22.60
N LEU A 110 21.06 -16.50 -22.42
CA LEU A 110 20.43 -15.40 -21.69
C LEU A 110 19.77 -14.44 -22.68
N SER A 111 18.60 -13.94 -22.32
CA SER A 111 17.99 -12.82 -23.04
C SER A 111 18.76 -11.53 -22.79
N ASN A 112 18.43 -10.50 -23.57
CA ASN A 112 18.80 -9.12 -23.23
C ASN A 112 18.25 -8.74 -21.85
N THR A 113 18.88 -7.73 -21.24
CA THR A 113 18.39 -7.13 -20.00
C THR A 113 17.14 -6.30 -20.28
N PHE A 114 16.06 -6.63 -19.59
CA PHE A 114 14.81 -5.87 -19.64
C PHE A 114 14.62 -5.10 -18.34
N TYR A 115 14.05 -3.92 -18.44
CA TYR A 115 13.55 -3.20 -17.27
C TYR A 115 12.19 -3.75 -16.89
N GLN A 116 12.00 -3.99 -15.61
CA GLN A 116 10.70 -4.41 -15.10
C GLN A 116 9.77 -3.18 -15.04
N GLU A 117 9.06 -2.93 -16.14
CA GLU A 117 7.83 -2.13 -16.09
C GLU A 117 6.89 -2.79 -15.08
N THR A 118 6.41 -2.00 -14.15
CA THR A 118 6.22 -2.50 -12.80
C THR A 118 4.94 -3.33 -12.69
N VAL A 119 5.03 -4.65 -12.77
CA VAL A 119 3.99 -5.52 -12.19
C VAL A 119 4.23 -5.54 -10.69
N PHE A 120 3.73 -4.51 -10.01
CA PHE A 120 3.76 -4.46 -8.56
C PHE A 120 3.06 -5.71 -8.00
N HIS A 121 3.81 -6.57 -7.30
CA HIS A 121 3.15 -7.60 -6.50
C HIS A 121 2.45 -6.89 -5.34
N LYS A 122 1.14 -7.08 -5.26
CA LYS A 122 0.18 -6.19 -4.62
C LYS A 122 0.35 -6.00 -3.10
N ASP A 123 1.23 -6.75 -2.47
CA ASP A 123 1.15 -6.96 -1.02
C ASP A 123 1.89 -5.89 -0.19
N LEU A 124 2.98 -5.31 -0.70
CA LEU A 124 3.86 -4.41 0.09
C LEU A 124 3.61 -2.92 -0.14
N LEU A 125 3.16 -2.56 -1.34
CA LEU A 125 2.96 -1.16 -1.73
C LEU A 125 1.59 -0.59 -1.38
N TRP A 126 0.57 -1.43 -1.15
CA TRP A 126 -0.76 -0.95 -0.75
C TRP A 126 -0.79 -0.36 0.63
N GLN A 127 0.06 -0.87 1.52
CA GLN A 127 0.19 -0.33 2.86
C GLN A 127 0.93 1.01 2.89
N LEU A 128 1.76 1.25 1.86
CA LEU A 128 2.56 2.46 1.72
C LEU A 128 1.87 3.56 0.90
N HIS A 129 0.88 3.19 0.09
CA HIS A 129 0.12 4.12 -0.74
C HIS A 129 -0.74 5.08 0.08
N TYR A 130 -1.26 4.66 1.23
CA TYR A 130 -2.10 5.51 2.09
C TYR A 130 -1.32 6.55 2.90
N PHE A 131 0.00 6.63 2.71
CA PHE A 131 0.80 7.73 3.23
C PHE A 131 0.85 8.96 2.31
N SER A 132 0.44 8.85 1.04
CA SER A 132 0.50 9.96 0.06
C SER A 132 -0.77 10.79 -0.01
#